data_AF-A0A1U7GEI5-F1
#
_entry.id   AF-A0A1U7GEI5-F1
#
_cell.length_a   1.000
_cell.length_b   1.000
_cell.length_c   1.000
_cell.angle_alpha   90.00
_cell.angle_beta   90.00
_cell.angle_gamma   90.00
#
_symmetry.space_group_name_H-M   'P 1'
#
loop_
_entity.id
_entity.type
_entity.pdbx_description
1 polymer ?
#
loop_
_entity_poly.entity_id
_entity_poly.type
_entity_poly.pdbx_seq_one_letter_code
_entity_poly.pdbx_strand_id
1 'polypeptide(L)'
;MGEVSTGRAITKINLGGEGEEPSILNQQRRAVLDPGWRGCRKGDTLEQLASQGHDFLICPNTALCIADDSVDLVVTNSVRIDGLVLGEPTVQSSEIRRILASGGEWVHDGVARYTKP
;
A
#
# COMPACT_ATOMS: atom_id res chain seq x y z
N MET A 1 -3.93 -35.75 15.49
CA MET A 1 -3.17 -35.21 14.34
C MET A 1 -3.90 -33.97 13.89
N GLY A 2 -3.38 -32.78 14.21
CA GLY A 2 -3.94 -31.52 13.73
C GLY A 2 -3.15 -31.08 12.51
N GLU A 3 -3.83 -30.80 11.41
CA GLU A 3 -3.21 -30.18 10.24
C GLU A 3 -2.68 -28.80 10.65
N VAL A 4 -1.37 -28.63 10.59
CA VAL A 4 -0.75 -27.31 10.64
C VAL A 4 -0.98 -26.70 9.27
N SER A 5 -1.89 -25.72 9.18
CA SER A 5 -2.01 -24.87 8.00
C SER A 5 -0.67 -24.19 7.78
N THR A 6 0.08 -24.63 6.76
CA THR A 6 1.31 -23.98 6.29
C THR A 6 1.00 -22.76 5.44
N GLY A 7 -0.18 -22.16 5.61
CA GLY A 7 -0.57 -20.93 4.91
C GLY A 7 0.30 -19.79 5.39
N ARG A 8 1.32 -19.42 4.59
CA ARG A 8 2.03 -18.16 4.73
C ARG A 8 1.01 -17.05 4.96
N ALA A 9 1.20 -16.24 6.00
CA ALA A 9 0.37 -15.06 6.22
C ALA A 9 0.45 -14.19 4.96
N ILE A 10 -0.68 -14.03 4.26
CA ILE A 10 -0.75 -13.26 3.02
C ILE A 10 -0.41 -11.82 3.36
N THR A 11 0.69 -11.32 2.81
CA THR A 11 1.14 -9.95 3.01
C THR A 11 0.49 -9.07 1.96
N LYS A 12 -0.38 -8.17 2.40
CA LYS A 12 -1.14 -7.25 1.54
C LYS A 12 -0.75 -5.82 1.87
N ILE A 13 -0.60 -4.98 0.84
CA ILE A 13 -0.32 -3.55 1.03
C ILE A 13 -1.11 -2.67 0.06
N ASN A 14 -1.65 -1.56 0.57
CA ASN A 14 -2.34 -0.54 -0.18
C ASN A 14 -1.44 0.68 -0.32
N LEU A 15 -0.92 0.96 -1.52
CA LEU A 15 0.03 2.06 -1.72
C LEU A 15 -0.71 3.37 -1.99
N GLY A 16 -0.38 4.39 -1.20
CA GLY A 16 -1.06 5.68 -1.17
C GLY A 16 -2.48 5.64 -0.60
N GLY A 17 -2.83 4.55 0.09
CA GLY A 17 -4.14 4.32 0.68
C GLY A 17 -4.36 4.99 2.04
N GLU A 18 -5.61 5.28 2.36
CA GLU A 18 -6.02 5.93 3.61
C GLU A 18 -6.81 4.98 4.53
N GLY A 19 -6.73 3.67 4.30
CA GLY A 19 -7.48 2.66 5.06
C GLY A 19 -8.80 2.25 4.41
N GLU A 20 -8.95 2.42 3.09
CA GLU A 20 -10.15 2.00 2.37
C GLU A 20 -10.37 0.49 2.39
N GLU A 21 -9.28 -0.25 2.49
CA GLU A 21 -9.30 -1.70 2.61
C GLU A 21 -9.00 -2.10 4.08
N PRO A 22 -9.90 -2.86 4.73
CA PRO A 22 -9.70 -3.30 6.10
C PRO A 22 -8.62 -4.37 6.21
N SER A 23 -7.83 -4.32 7.30
CA SER A 23 -6.82 -5.35 7.65
C SER A 23 -5.68 -5.52 6.63
N ILE A 24 -5.30 -4.43 5.97
CA ILE A 24 -4.17 -4.34 5.04
C ILE A 24 -3.30 -3.16 5.43
N LEU A 25 -1.99 -3.33 5.33
CA LEU A 25 -1.04 -2.26 5.60
C LEU A 25 -1.24 -1.15 4.56
N ASN A 26 -1.41 0.09 5.00
CA ASN A 26 -1.48 1.24 4.10
C ASN A 26 -0.10 1.89 4.05
N GLN A 27 0.37 2.26 2.86
CA GLN A 27 1.56 3.09 2.73
C GLN A 27 1.16 4.53 2.44
N GLN A 28 1.81 5.46 3.14
CA GLN A 28 1.64 6.88 2.93
C GLN A 28 2.98 7.61 2.88
N ARG A 29 3.00 8.79 2.24
CA ARG A 29 4.18 9.67 2.22
C ARG A 29 4.24 10.51 3.49
N ARG A 30 5.44 11.01 3.83
CA ARG A 30 5.68 11.83 5.02
C ARG A 30 4.74 13.05 5.18
N ALA A 31 4.16 13.55 4.08
CA ALA A 31 3.17 14.63 4.10
C ALA A 31 1.94 14.35 4.99
N VAL A 32 1.59 13.09 5.24
CA VAL A 32 0.46 12.75 6.13
C VAL A 32 0.72 13.03 7.61
N LEU A 33 1.98 13.28 7.98
CA LEU A 33 2.37 13.68 9.33
C LEU A 33 2.17 15.18 9.60
N ASP A 34 1.80 15.96 8.57
CA ASP A 34 1.44 17.36 8.76
C ASP A 34 0.12 17.45 9.55
N PRO A 35 0.05 18.21 10.66
CA PRO A 35 -1.18 18.35 11.45
C PRO A 35 -2.38 18.93 10.68
N GLY A 36 -2.15 19.60 9.55
CA GLY A 36 -3.15 20.12 8.63
C GLY A 36 -3.58 19.11 7.55
N TRP A 37 -2.87 17.99 7.40
CA TRP A 37 -3.26 16.95 6.44
C TRP A 37 -4.57 16.27 6.87
N ARG A 38 -5.39 15.95 5.89
CA ARG A 38 -6.70 15.31 6.06
C ARG A 38 -6.87 14.27 4.97
N GLY A 39 -7.32 13.08 5.33
CA GLY A 39 -7.64 12.03 4.37
C GLY A 39 -8.71 12.49 3.40
N CYS A 40 -8.53 12.21 2.11
CA CYS A 40 -9.42 12.60 1.03
C CYS A 40 -10.87 12.14 1.22
N ARG A 41 -11.11 11.02 1.91
CA ARG A 41 -12.45 10.41 1.95
C ARG A 41 -13.37 11.00 3.03
N LYS A 42 -12.87 11.09 4.27
CA LYS A 42 -13.65 11.51 5.45
C LYS A 42 -13.10 12.76 6.13
N GLY A 43 -11.94 13.23 5.69
CA GLY A 43 -11.24 14.31 6.37
C GLY A 43 -10.66 13.90 7.73
N ASP A 44 -10.37 12.61 7.94
CA ASP A 44 -9.74 12.12 9.15
C ASP A 44 -8.23 12.44 9.13
N THR A 45 -7.64 12.72 10.28
CA THR A 45 -6.16 12.79 10.42
C THR A 45 -5.55 11.39 10.43
N LEU A 46 -4.23 11.30 10.28
CA LEU A 46 -3.52 10.03 10.39
C LEU A 46 -3.76 9.36 11.75
N GLU A 47 -3.76 10.14 12.84
CA GLU A 47 -4.01 9.64 14.20
C GLU A 47 -5.43 9.09 14.35
N GLN A 48 -6.41 9.75 13.74
CA GLN A 48 -7.80 9.27 13.74
C GLN A 48 -7.92 7.95 12.97
N LEU A 49 -7.30 7.85 11.79
CA LEU A 49 -7.27 6.60 11.01
C LEU A 49 -6.56 5.48 11.78
N ALA A 50 -5.42 5.77 12.42
CA ALA A 50 -4.72 4.81 13.27
C ALA A 50 -5.58 4.35 14.45
N SER A 51 -6.32 5.27 15.09
CA SER A 51 -7.25 4.93 16.19
C SER A 51 -8.43 4.06 15.75
N GLN A 52 -8.77 4.07 14.45
CA GLN A 52 -9.77 3.19 13.85
C GLN A 52 -9.21 1.79 13.52
N GLY A 53 -7.93 1.53 13.82
CA GLY A 53 -7.28 0.23 13.61
C GLY A 53 -6.60 0.09 12.25
N HIS A 54 -6.35 1.20 11.54
CA HIS A 54 -5.58 1.18 10.30
C HIS A 54 -4.08 1.27 10.57
N ASP A 55 -3.31 0.32 10.02
CA ASP A 55 -1.85 0.35 10.09
C ASP A 55 -1.25 1.13 8.92
N PHE A 56 -0.24 1.95 9.21
CA PHE A 56 0.44 2.80 8.24
C PHE A 56 1.95 2.60 8.22
N LEU A 57 2.50 2.38 7.03
CA LEU A 57 3.92 2.50 6.71
C LEU A 57 4.18 3.88 6.10
N ILE A 58 5.00 4.70 6.76
CA ILE A 58 5.36 6.02 6.24
C ILE A 58 6.71 5.96 5.52
N CYS A 59 6.70 6.01 4.18
CA CYS A 59 7.91 5.96 3.36
C CYS A 59 7.72 6.64 1.98
N PRO A 60 8.81 6.96 1.25
CA PRO A 60 8.72 7.53 -0.10
C PRO A 60 8.18 6.53 -1.13
N ASN A 61 7.45 7.03 -2.13
CA ASN A 61 6.92 6.21 -3.22
C ASN A 61 7.98 5.60 -4.16
N THR A 62 9.21 6.13 -4.10
CA THR A 62 10.36 5.73 -4.93
C THR A 62 11.31 4.77 -4.21
N ALA A 63 11.11 4.54 -2.91
CA ALA A 63 11.97 3.73 -2.06
C ALA A 63 11.14 3.13 -0.93
N LEU A 64 10.27 2.19 -1.28
CA LEU A 64 9.42 1.50 -0.32
C LEU A 64 10.30 0.70 0.65
N CYS A 65 10.10 0.92 1.95
CA CYS A 65 10.80 0.21 3.04
C CYS A 65 10.26 -1.22 3.21
N ILE A 66 10.16 -1.96 2.11
CA ILE A 66 9.60 -3.31 2.00
C ILE A 66 10.62 -4.14 1.23
N ALA A 67 10.88 -5.35 1.70
CA ALA A 67 11.80 -6.25 1.05
C ALA A 67 11.29 -6.67 -0.33
N ASP A 68 12.22 -6.94 -1.24
CA ASP A 68 11.93 -7.55 -2.53
C ASP A 68 11.21 -8.89 -2.32
N ASP A 69 10.34 -9.26 -3.25
CA ASP A 69 9.68 -10.58 -3.27
C ASP A 69 8.89 -10.98 -2.01
N SER A 70 8.40 -10.00 -1.25
CA SER A 70 7.82 -10.24 0.08
C SER A 70 6.29 -10.06 0.15
N VAL A 71 5.69 -9.38 -0.83
CA VAL A 71 4.27 -9.00 -0.83
C VAL A 71 3.46 -9.88 -1.79
N ASP A 72 2.36 -10.44 -1.32
CA ASP A 72 1.48 -11.29 -2.13
C ASP A 72 0.45 -10.48 -2.92
N LEU A 73 0.01 -9.33 -2.38
CA LEU A 73 -0.96 -8.44 -3.04
C LEU A 73 -0.61 -6.96 -2.82
N VAL A 74 -0.48 -6.22 -3.92
CA VAL A 74 -0.41 -4.76 -3.93
C VAL A 74 -1.72 -4.19 -4.46
N VAL A 75 -2.36 -3.32 -3.69
CA VAL A 75 -3.52 -2.55 -4.10
C VAL A 75 -3.11 -1.09 -4.33
N THR A 76 -3.65 -0.48 -5.37
CA THR A 76 -3.46 0.94 -5.69
C THR A 76 -4.79 1.53 -6.14
N ASN A 77 -5.50 2.20 -5.24
CA ASN A 77 -6.82 2.76 -5.52
C ASN A 77 -6.74 4.29 -5.64
N SER A 78 -7.22 4.84 -6.75
CA SER A 78 -7.28 6.29 -7.02
C SER A 78 -5.92 7.01 -6.91
N VAL A 79 -4.81 6.28 -7.04
CA VAL A 79 -3.46 6.83 -7.04
C VAL A 79 -2.88 6.82 -8.44
N ARG A 80 -2.21 7.91 -8.81
CA ARG A 80 -1.49 7.98 -10.07
C ARG A 80 -0.24 7.09 -9.99
N ILE A 81 0.05 6.36 -11.07
CA ILE A 81 1.23 5.50 -11.19
C ILE A 81 2.22 6.15 -12.15
N ASP A 82 3.52 6.05 -11.85
CA ASP A 82 4.64 6.51 -12.70
C ASP A 82 4.49 7.98 -13.14
N GLY A 83 4.14 8.87 -12.21
CA GLY A 83 3.92 10.27 -12.49
C GLY A 83 4.38 11.21 -11.40
N LEU A 84 3.95 12.46 -11.51
CA LEU A 84 4.16 13.52 -10.53
C LEU A 84 2.82 14.09 -10.08
N VAL A 85 2.69 14.36 -8.79
CA VAL A 85 1.59 15.13 -8.19
C VAL A 85 2.22 16.15 -7.25
N LEU A 86 1.93 17.43 -7.49
CA LEU A 86 2.52 18.56 -6.75
C LEU A 86 4.06 18.55 -6.76
N GLY A 87 4.66 18.15 -7.89
CA GLY A 87 6.12 18.06 -8.05
C GLY A 87 6.77 16.82 -7.43
N GLU A 88 6.01 16.01 -6.71
CA GLU A 88 6.51 14.81 -6.03
C GLU A 88 6.17 13.53 -6.81
N PRO A 89 7.09 12.54 -6.87
CA PRO A 89 6.81 11.23 -7.43
C PRO A 89 5.59 10.55 -6.83
N THR A 90 4.74 10.04 -7.70
CA THR A 90 3.61 9.18 -7.31
C THR A 90 4.10 7.75 -7.13
N VAL A 91 3.21 6.78 -6.86
CA VAL A 91 3.61 5.37 -6.72
C VAL A 91 4.30 4.90 -8.00
N GLN A 92 5.43 4.21 -7.87
CA GLN A 92 6.23 3.73 -9.00
C GLN A 92 5.93 2.26 -9.28
N SER A 93 5.65 1.92 -10.54
CA SER A 93 5.38 0.54 -10.94
C SER A 93 6.61 -0.37 -10.81
N SER A 94 7.82 0.19 -10.90
CA SER A 94 9.07 -0.52 -10.60
C SER A 94 9.12 -1.00 -9.15
N GLU A 95 8.74 -0.15 -8.20
CA GLU A 95 8.68 -0.49 -6.78
C GLU A 95 7.61 -1.54 -6.50
N ILE A 96 6.44 -1.44 -7.15
CA ILE A 96 5.39 -2.46 -7.07
C ILE A 96 5.93 -3.83 -7.51
N ARG A 97 6.56 -3.89 -8.68
CA ARG A 97 7.11 -5.15 -9.24
C ARG A 97 8.25 -5.69 -8.37
N ARG A 98 9.05 -4.83 -7.76
CA ARG A 98 10.15 -5.21 -6.86
C ARG A 98 9.62 -5.93 -5.63
N ILE A 99 8.64 -5.35 -4.93
CA ILE A 99 8.15 -5.90 -3.65
C ILE A 99 7.25 -7.13 -3.81
N LEU A 100 6.59 -7.29 -4.96
CA LEU A 100 5.74 -8.45 -5.21
C LEU A 100 6.57 -9.74 -5.18
N ALA A 101 6.09 -10.75 -4.47
CA ALA A 101 6.56 -12.12 -4.53
C ALA A 101 6.21 -12.76 -5.88
N SER A 102 6.88 -13.85 -6.28
CA SER A 102 6.46 -14.67 -7.43
C SER A 102 5.02 -15.17 -7.23
N GLY A 103 4.19 -15.04 -8.27
CA GLY A 103 2.75 -15.28 -8.22
C GLY A 103 1.95 -14.16 -7.54
N GLY A 104 2.61 -13.16 -6.96
CA GLY A 104 1.97 -12.01 -6.33
C GLY A 104 1.28 -11.10 -7.35
N GLU A 105 0.21 -10.45 -6.92
CA GLU A 105 -0.68 -9.68 -7.79
C GLU A 105 -0.65 -8.18 -7.48
N TRP A 106 -0.67 -7.36 -8.51
CA TRP A 106 -0.97 -5.94 -8.43
C TRP A 106 -2.37 -5.68 -8.97
N VAL A 107 -3.24 -5.15 -8.10
CA VAL A 107 -4.58 -4.67 -8.43
C VAL A 107 -4.59 -3.13 -8.41
N HIS A 108 -5.08 -2.56 -9.49
CA HIS A 108 -5.22 -1.11 -9.66
C HIS A 108 -6.68 -0.76 -9.92
N ASP A 109 -7.28 0.05 -9.07
CA ASP A 109 -8.71 0.42 -9.14
C ASP A 109 -9.63 -0.81 -9.28
N GLY A 110 -9.35 -1.85 -8.50
CA GLY A 110 -10.11 -3.11 -8.51
C GLY A 110 -9.84 -4.02 -9.72
N VAL A 111 -8.94 -3.65 -10.63
CA VAL A 111 -8.59 -4.44 -11.82
C VAL A 111 -7.18 -5.03 -11.68
N ALA A 112 -7.06 -6.34 -11.87
CA ALA A 112 -5.78 -7.03 -11.96
C ALA A 112 -4.93 -6.43 -13.08
N ARG A 113 -3.77 -5.87 -12.72
CA ARG A 113 -2.91 -5.12 -13.64
C ARG A 113 -1.61 -5.85 -13.94
N TYR A 114 -1.11 -6.66 -13.02
CA TYR A 114 0.12 -7.42 -13.18
C TYR A 114 0.17 -8.60 -12.20
N THR A 115 0.68 -9.73 -12.66
CA THR A 115 1.07 -10.85 -11.81
C THR A 115 2.55 -11.08 -12.02
N LYS A 116 3.32 -11.19 -10.93
CA LYS A 116 4.75 -11.47 -11.03
C LYS A 116 4.95 -12.93 -11.43
N PRO A 117 5.79 -13.20 -12.44
CA PRO A 117 6.06 -14.57 -12.89
C PRO A 117 6.75 -15.42 -11.81
#